data_AF-A0A937S8L4-F1
#
_entry.id   AF-A0A937S8L4-F1
#
_cell.length_a   1.000
_cell.length_b   1.000
_cell.length_c   1.000
_cell.angle_alpha   90.00
_cell.angle_beta   90.00
_cell.angle_gamma   90.00
#
_symmetry.space_group_name_H-M   'P 1'
#
loop_
_entity.id
_entity.type
_entity.pdbx_description
1 polymer ?
#
loop_
_entity_poly.entity_id
_entity_poly.type
_entity_poly.pdbx_seq_one_letter_code
_entity_poly.pdbx_strand_id
1 'polypeptide(L)' 'MKFGDNKSSERCITVVEAGRKGGLTVLTTRGKSWFAQIGSEGQKALRAKYPNMAREWGRKGGRPRKPNLSDLREPGE' A
#
# COMPACT_ATOMS: atom_id res chain seq x y z
N MET A 1 -14.93 10.02 36.97
CA MET A 1 -15.83 8.98 36.43
C MET A 1 -15.02 8.01 35.58
N LYS A 2 -15.08 6.69 35.86
CA LYS A 2 -14.54 5.64 34.98
C LYS A 2 -15.55 5.41 33.86
N PHE A 3 -15.17 5.64 32.60
CA PHE A 3 -15.92 5.13 31.46
C PHE A 3 -15.27 3.80 31.07
N GLY A 4 -15.92 2.72 31.48
CA GLY A 4 -15.64 1.39 30.98
C GLY A 4 -16.48 1.18 29.74
N ASP A 5 -15.84 1.09 28.58
CA ASP A 5 -16.49 0.77 27.31
C ASP A 5 -16.12 -0.66 26.90
N ASN A 6 -16.84 -1.63 27.49
CA ASN A 6 -16.93 -2.97 26.94
C ASN A 6 -17.94 -2.95 25.79
N LYS A 7 -17.45 -2.82 24.56
CA LYS A 7 -18.21 -3.06 23.32
C LYS A 7 -17.28 -3.68 22.27
N SER A 8 -17.49 -4.96 22.02
CA SER A 8 -17.15 -5.71 20.80
C SER A 8 -17.04 -4.82 19.56
N SER A 9 -15.83 -4.44 19.14
CA SER A 9 -15.63 -3.70 17.90
C SER A 9 -15.38 -4.70 16.78
N GLU A 10 -16.34 -4.86 15.87
CA GLU A 10 -16.08 -5.41 14.55
C GLU A 10 -14.81 -4.77 14.01
N ARG A 11 -13.78 -5.58 13.71
CA ARG A 11 -12.51 -5.07 13.22
C ARG A 11 -12.74 -4.46 11.84
N CYS A 12 -13.09 -3.18 11.79
CA CYS A 12 -13.04 -2.39 10.58
C CYS A 12 -11.60 -2.47 10.04
N ILE A 13 -11.41 -3.27 8.99
CA ILE A 13 -10.12 -3.37 8.33
C ILE A 13 -9.73 -1.99 7.83
N THR A 14 -8.49 -1.60 8.07
CA THR A 14 -7.98 -0.33 7.54
C THR A 14 -7.98 -0.37 6.01
N VAL A 15 -8.02 0.80 5.35
CA VAL A 15 -7.93 0.89 3.88
C VAL A 15 -6.67 0.17 3.34
N VAL A 16 -5.57 0.26 4.10
CA VAL A 16 -4.32 -0.44 3.80
C VAL A 16 -4.48 -1.95 3.90
N GLU A 17 -5.12 -2.45 4.97
CA GLU A 17 -5.39 -3.88 5.13
C GLU A 17 -6.36 -4.43 4.08
N ALA A 18 -7.40 -3.66 3.73
CA ALA A 18 -8.35 -4.00 2.68
C ALA A 18 -7.64 -4.12 1.32
N GLY A 19 -6.80 -3.13 0.98
CA GLY A 19 -5.99 -3.17 -0.24
C GLY A 19 -5.01 -4.34 -0.28
N ARG A 20 -4.34 -4.62 0.85
CA ARG A 20 -3.43 -5.77 0.97
C ARG A 20 -4.17 -7.10 0.78
N LYS A 21 -5.28 -7.31 1.48
CA LYS A 21 -6.09 -8.54 1.37
C LYS A 21 -6.62 -8.71 -0.06
N GLY A 22 -7.19 -7.68 -0.66
CA GLY A 22 -7.67 -7.73 -2.04
C GLY A 22 -6.58 -8.08 -3.05
N GLY A 23 -5.40 -7.45 -2.92
CA GLY A 23 -4.25 -7.75 -3.77
C GLY A 23 -3.75 -9.19 -3.62
N LEU A 24 -3.65 -9.69 -2.38
CA LEU A 24 -3.25 -11.07 -2.10
C LEU A 24 -4.26 -12.07 -2.67
N THR A 25 -5.56 -11.85 -2.50
CA THR A 25 -6.59 -12.71 -3.08
C THR A 25 -6.45 -12.81 -4.60
N VAL A 26 -6.27 -11.69 -5.30
CA VAL A 26 -6.07 -11.69 -6.77
C VAL A 26 -4.77 -12.41 -7.15
N LEU A 27 -3.70 -12.18 -6.40
CA LEU A 27 -2.42 -12.86 -6.63
C LEU A 27 -2.53 -14.38 -6.49
N THR A 28 -3.27 -14.86 -5.48
CA THR A 28 -3.45 -16.29 -5.21
C THR A 28 -4.36 -16.97 -6.24
N THR A 29 -5.41 -16.27 -6.70
CA THR A 29 -6.45 -16.85 -7.57
C THR A 29 -6.10 -16.78 -9.05
N ARG A 30 -5.51 -15.66 -9.49
CA ARG A 30 -5.22 -15.38 -10.91
C ARG A 30 -3.72 -15.44 -11.24
N GLY A 31 -2.86 -15.46 -10.22
CA GLY A 31 -1.41 -15.54 -10.37
C GLY A 31 -0.71 -14.19 -10.58
N LYS A 32 0.62 -14.26 -10.58
CA LYS A 32 1.52 -13.10 -10.67
C LYS A 32 1.35 -12.29 -11.95
N SER A 33 1.19 -12.97 -13.09
CA SER A 33 1.05 -12.32 -14.40
C SER A 33 -0.19 -11.44 -14.47
N TRP A 34 -1.32 -11.94 -13.95
CA TRP A 34 -2.56 -11.17 -13.87
C TRP A 34 -2.44 -9.97 -12.94
N PHE A 35 -1.87 -10.16 -11.74
CA PHE A 35 -1.65 -9.08 -10.78
C PHE A 35 -0.77 -7.95 -11.36
N ALA A 36 0.31 -8.31 -12.08
CA ALA A 36 1.15 -7.34 -12.76
C ALA A 36 0.41 -6.60 -13.89
N GLN A 37 -0.39 -7.32 -14.67
CA GLN A 37 -1.16 -6.75 -15.78
C GLN A 37 -2.19 -5.73 -15.29
N ILE A 38 -3.00 -6.07 -14.29
CA ILE A 38 -4.01 -5.15 -13.74
C ILE A 38 -3.36 -3.93 -13.05
N GLY A 39 -2.20 -4.11 -12.43
CA GLY A 39 -1.45 -3.01 -11.83
C GLY A 39 -0.98 -2.02 -12.89
N SER A 40 -0.43 -2.51 -14.00
CA SER A 40 0.00 -1.69 -15.13
C SER A 40 -1.17 -0.96 -15.78
N GLU A 41 -2.28 -1.67 -16.04
CA GLU A 41 -3.48 -1.09 -16.63
C GLU A 41 -4.09 0.00 -15.73
N GLY A 42 -4.16 -0.25 -14.42
CA GLY A 42 -4.62 0.72 -13.44
C GLY A 42 -3.78 2.00 -13.43
N GLN A 43 -2.45 1.87 -13.54
CA GLN A 43 -1.55 3.03 -13.65
C GLN A 43 -1.73 3.78 -14.97
N LYS A 44 -1.93 3.07 -16.10
CA LYS A 44 -2.21 3.71 -17.40
C LYS A 44 -3.50 4.50 -17.37
N ALA A 45 -4.59 3.90 -16.86
CA ALA A 45 -5.88 4.57 -16.73
C ALA A 45 -5.79 5.81 -15.81
N LEU A 46 -5.05 5.69 -14.70
CA LEU A 46 -4.85 6.80 -13.78
C LEU A 46 -4.04 7.94 -14.41
N ARG A 47 -2.98 7.61 -15.16
CA ARG A 47 -2.16 8.59 -15.91
C ARG A 47 -2.93 9.27 -17.03
N ALA A 48 -3.82 8.55 -17.70
CA ALA A 48 -4.69 9.12 -18.74
C ALA A 48 -5.68 10.13 -18.14
N LYS A 49 -6.26 9.83 -16.96
CA LYS A 49 -7.19 10.74 -16.28
C LYS A 49 -6.49 11.93 -15.62
N TYR A 50 -5.27 11.74 -15.12
CA TYR A 50 -4.55 12.75 -14.35
C TYR A 50 -3.08 12.85 -14.81
N PRO A 51 -2.83 13.47 -15.98
CA PRO A 51 -1.49 13.54 -16.57
C PRO A 51 -0.49 14.28 -15.67
N ASN A 52 -0.95 15.30 -14.93
CA ASN A 52 -0.09 16.12 -14.07
C ASN A 52 0.23 15.48 -12.71
N MET A 53 -0.50 14.43 -12.30
CA MET A 53 -0.34 13.81 -10.98
C MET A 53 0.65 12.63 -10.96
N ALA A 54 1.14 12.20 -12.13
CA ALA A 54 2.08 11.09 -12.23
C ALA A 54 3.36 11.31 -11.38
N ARG A 55 3.85 12.56 -11.29
CA ARG A 55 5.02 12.93 -10.47
C ARG A 55 4.72 12.83 -8.97
N GLU A 56 3.55 13.29 -8.55
CA GLU A 56 3.12 13.27 -7.15
C GLU A 56 2.88 11.85 -6.63
N TRP A 57 2.19 11.02 -7.42
CA TRP A 57 1.96 9.63 -7.03
C TRP A 57 3.20 8.76 -7.18
N GLY A 58 4.08 9.03 -8.14
CA GLY A 58 5.40 8.38 -8.21
C GLY A 58 6.21 8.62 -6.93
N ARG A 59 6.07 9.79 -6.30
CA ARG A 59 6.69 10.08 -4.99
C ARG A 59 6.00 9.35 -3.83
N LYS A 60 4.67 9.23 -3.85
CA LYS A 60 3.88 8.59 -2.78
C LYS A 60 3.85 7.07 -2.84
N GLY A 61 3.85 6.49 -4.05
CA GLY A 61 3.78 5.05 -4.32
C GLY A 61 5.09 4.46 -4.86
N GLY A 62 6.10 5.29 -5.08
CA GLY A 62 7.45 4.83 -5.44
C GLY A 62 8.02 3.90 -4.37
N ARG A 63 8.89 2.98 -4.81
CA ARG A 63 9.66 2.10 -3.92
C ARG A 63 10.21 2.95 -2.77
N PRO A 64 10.03 2.55 -1.49
CA PRO A 64 10.59 3.28 -0.38
C PRO A 64 12.06 3.53 -0.71
N ARG A 65 12.48 4.81 -0.64
CA ARG A 65 13.88 5.15 -0.86
C ARG A 65 14.68 4.22 0.05
N LYS A 66 15.64 3.50 -0.52
CA LYS A 66 16.59 2.73 0.28
C LYS A 66 17.12 3.71 1.33
N PRO A 67 17.04 3.39 2.64
CA PRO A 67 17.67 4.23 3.64
C PRO A 67 19.14 4.40 3.26
N ASN A 68 19.70 5.59 3.47
CA ASN A 68 21.12 5.76 3.23
C ASN A 68 21.86 4.82 4.18
N LEU A 69 22.93 4.18 3.69
CA LEU A 69 23.71 3.24 4.50
C LEU A 69 24.25 3.90 5.78
N SER A 70 24.47 5.21 5.75
CA SER A 70 24.86 6.06 6.87
C SER A 70 23.77 6.27 7.93
N ASP A 71 22.49 6.15 7.57
CA ASP A 71 21.35 6.32 8.49
C ASP A 71 21.07 5.01 9.27
N LEU A 72 21.68 3.89 8.86
CA LEU A 72 21.67 2.61 9.57
C LEU A 72 22.79 2.56 10.61
N ARG A 73 22.79 3.52 11.54
CA ARG A 73 23.63 3.45 12.76
C ARG A 73 23.23 2.17 13.49
N GLU A 74 24.13 1.20 13.52
CA GLU A 74 23.97 -0.01 14.33
C GLU A 74 23.73 0.41 15.79
N PRO A 75 22.63 -0.04 16.42
CA PRO A 75 22.38 0.26 17.82
C PRO A 75 23.37 -0.52 18.70
N GLY A 76 24.53 0.07 19.01
CA GLY A 76 25.42 -0.48 20.04
C GLY A 76 26.92 -0.20 19.94
N GLU A 77 27.33 1.07 19.78
CA GLU A 77 28.66 1.51 20.27
C GLU A 77 28.52 2.56 21.36
#